data_AF-A0A920VMU3-F1
#
_entry.id   AF-A0A920VMU3-F1
#
_cell.length_a   1.000
_cell.length_b   1.000
_cell.length_c   1.000
_cell.angle_alpha   90.00
_cell.angle_beta   90.00
_cell.angle_gamma   90.00
#
_symmetry.space_group_name_H-M   'P 1'
#
loop_
_entity.id
_entity.type
_entity.pdbx_description
1 polymer ?
#
loop_
_entity_poly.entity_id
_entity_poly.type
_entity_poly.pdbx_seq_one_letter_code
_entity_poly.pdbx_strand_id
1 'polypeptide(L)'
;MLNLTDGRGVDVVIETVGGQVLQKSIEALAHNGRLATAGSVGPSKVEIDIFRVLRKQAWITGTHFAPKATVRTVLDLLAENRLRPVLARSFPLVEAGEAHTLLESRDFFGNILLEIDS
;
A
#
# COMPACT_ATOMS: atom_id res chain seq x y z
N MET A 1 10.01 -11.85 4.34
CA MET A 1 9.74 -11.20 5.64
C MET A 1 10.32 -11.97 6.80
N LEU A 2 9.93 -13.23 7.05
CA LEU A 2 10.42 -13.98 8.21
C LEU A 2 11.96 -14.01 8.32
N ASN A 3 12.67 -14.28 7.23
CA ASN A 3 14.15 -14.26 7.22
C ASN A 3 14.76 -12.88 7.53
N LEU A 4 14.07 -11.78 7.21
CA LEU A 4 14.51 -10.42 7.52
C LEU A 4 14.22 -10.02 8.97
N THR A 5 13.51 -10.88 9.70
CA THR A 5 13.03 -10.64 11.07
C THR A 5 13.41 -11.79 12.01
N ASP A 6 14.38 -12.63 11.62
CA ASP A 6 14.82 -13.82 12.35
C ASP A 6 13.66 -14.73 12.80
N GLY A 7 12.64 -14.87 11.93
CA GLY A 7 11.46 -15.69 12.17
C GLY A 7 10.35 -15.02 12.99
N ARG A 8 10.56 -13.81 13.54
CA ARG A 8 9.54 -13.11 14.35
C ARG A 8 8.31 -12.71 13.55
N GLY A 9 8.51 -12.19 12.34
CA GLY A 9 7.48 -11.52 11.55
C GLY A 9 7.41 -10.01 11.81
N VAL A 10 6.45 -9.35 11.18
CA VAL A 10 6.25 -7.89 11.24
C VAL A 10 5.03 -7.51 12.09
N ASP A 11 5.10 -6.41 12.81
CA ASP A 11 4.00 -5.95 13.67
C ASP A 11 2.81 -5.44 12.85
N VAL A 12 3.07 -4.84 11.69
CA VAL A 12 2.06 -4.25 10.81
C VAL A 12 2.33 -4.62 9.35
N VAL A 13 1.27 -4.98 8.63
CA VAL A 13 1.28 -5.11 7.16
C VAL A 13 0.29 -4.11 6.55
N ILE A 14 0.74 -3.39 5.52
CA ILE A 14 -0.10 -2.61 4.62
C ILE A 14 -0.31 -3.44 3.36
N GLU A 15 -1.56 -3.80 3.08
CA GLU A 15 -1.94 -4.76 2.04
C GLU A 15 -2.79 -4.08 0.96
N THR A 16 -2.44 -4.29 -0.31
CA THR A 16 -3.11 -3.66 -1.47
C THR A 16 -3.26 -4.60 -2.67
N VAL A 17 -2.79 -5.84 -2.56
CA VAL A 17 -2.64 -6.77 -3.69
C VAL A 17 -3.81 -7.75 -3.75
N GLY A 18 -4.29 -8.23 -2.61
CA GLY A 18 -5.34 -9.24 -2.51
C GLY A 18 -4.90 -10.61 -3.03
N GLY A 19 -5.86 -11.42 -3.51
CA GLY A 19 -5.61 -12.79 -3.95
C GLY A 19 -4.85 -13.64 -2.93
N GLN A 20 -3.94 -14.48 -3.43
CA GLN A 20 -3.08 -15.33 -2.59
C GLN A 20 -2.06 -14.53 -1.74
N VAL A 21 -1.82 -13.25 -2.04
CA VAL A 21 -0.87 -12.42 -1.30
C VAL A 21 -1.41 -12.05 0.08
N LEU A 22 -2.74 -11.94 0.23
CA LEU A 22 -3.36 -11.66 1.53
C LEU A 22 -2.99 -12.74 2.57
N GLN A 23 -3.06 -14.02 2.21
CA GLN A 23 -2.72 -15.09 3.16
C GLN A 23 -1.23 -15.08 3.52
N LYS A 24 -0.34 -14.85 2.54
CA LYS A 24 1.09 -14.67 2.80
C LYS A 24 1.37 -13.47 3.72
N SER A 25 0.57 -12.41 3.59
CA SER A 25 0.63 -11.23 4.45
C SER A 25 0.24 -11.56 5.89
N ILE A 26 -0.79 -12.37 6.10
CA ILE A 26 -1.19 -12.87 7.43
C ILE A 26 -0.07 -13.74 8.03
N GLU A 27 0.55 -14.61 7.24
CA GLU A 27 1.65 -15.47 7.70
C GLU A 27 2.91 -14.68 8.09
N ALA A 28 3.16 -13.56 7.41
CA ALA A 28 4.28 -12.66 7.68
C ALA A 28 4.11 -11.84 8.97
N LEU A 29 2.90 -11.76 9.53
CA LEU A 29 2.68 -11.05 10.79
C LEU A 29 3.41 -11.70 11.96
N ALA A 30 3.86 -10.87 12.89
CA ALA A 30 4.20 -11.28 14.24
C ALA A 30 2.93 -11.71 15.00
N HIS A 31 3.10 -12.37 16.14
CA HIS A 31 1.98 -12.62 17.06
C HIS A 31 1.38 -11.28 17.53
N ASN A 32 0.06 -11.17 17.58
CA ASN A 32 -0.70 -9.93 17.79
C ASN A 32 -0.51 -8.85 16.71
N GLY A 33 0.00 -9.23 15.53
CA GLY A 33 0.20 -8.30 14.42
C GLY A 33 -1.09 -7.78 13.78
N ARG A 34 -0.98 -6.67 13.06
CA ARG A 34 -2.10 -5.96 12.42
C ARG A 34 -1.92 -5.89 10.91
N LEU A 35 -2.96 -6.25 10.16
CA LEU A 35 -3.03 -6.10 8.72
C LEU A 35 -4.12 -5.07 8.38
N ALA A 36 -3.72 -4.03 7.65
CA ALA A 36 -4.64 -3.06 7.07
C ALA A 36 -4.68 -3.26 5.55
N THR A 37 -5.85 -3.59 5.00
CA THR A 37 -6.04 -3.72 3.55
C THR A 37 -6.77 -2.50 2.99
N ALA A 38 -6.24 -1.91 1.91
CA ALA A 38 -6.78 -0.70 1.28
C ALA A 38 -7.38 -0.95 -0.11
N GLY A 39 -7.48 -2.21 -0.54
CA GLY A 39 -7.97 -2.60 -1.86
C GLY A 39 -7.26 -3.84 -2.38
N SER A 40 -7.52 -4.15 -3.65
CA SER A 40 -6.95 -5.32 -4.32
C SER A 40 -6.63 -5.00 -5.77
N VAL A 41 -5.35 -5.06 -6.13
CA VAL A 41 -4.90 -5.05 -7.54
C VAL A 41 -5.20 -6.40 -8.21
N GLY A 42 -5.23 -7.50 -7.43
CA GLY A 42 -5.63 -8.83 -7.87
C GLY A 42 -7.10 -9.16 -7.57
N PRO A 43 -7.47 -10.45 -7.50
CA PRO A 43 -8.83 -10.87 -7.13
C PRO A 43 -9.24 -10.38 -5.74
N SER A 44 -10.40 -9.73 -5.65
CA SER A 44 -10.93 -9.16 -4.40
C SER A 44 -11.63 -10.17 -3.49
N LYS A 45 -12.13 -11.28 -4.06
CA LYS A 45 -12.66 -12.42 -3.29
C LYS A 45 -11.54 -13.40 -3.04
N VAL A 46 -11.32 -13.72 -1.77
CA VAL A 46 -10.19 -14.54 -1.32
C VAL A 46 -10.64 -15.52 -0.25
N GLU A 47 -10.01 -16.69 -0.24
CA GLU A 47 -10.13 -17.65 0.84
C GLU A 47 -9.10 -17.33 1.92
N ILE A 48 -9.48 -17.47 3.18
CA ILE A 48 -8.61 -17.21 4.33
C ILE A 48 -8.60 -18.44 5.22
N ASP A 49 -7.41 -18.96 5.51
CA ASP A 49 -7.22 -19.96 6.57
C ASP A 49 -7.36 -19.31 7.95
N ILE A 50 -8.50 -19.56 8.60
CA ILE A 50 -8.81 -18.99 9.92
C ILE A 50 -7.83 -19.45 11.01
N PHE A 51 -7.20 -20.62 10.87
CA PHE A 51 -6.20 -21.08 11.85
C PHE A 51 -4.92 -20.23 11.79
N ARG A 52 -4.58 -19.66 10.63
CA ARG A 52 -3.44 -18.72 10.51
C ARG A 52 -3.75 -17.43 11.26
N VAL A 53 -4.96 -16.89 11.09
CA VAL A 53 -5.42 -15.70 11.81
C VAL A 53 -5.41 -15.95 13.32
N LEU A 54 -5.98 -17.09 13.75
CA LEU A 54 -6.05 -17.49 15.16
C LEU A 54 -4.65 -17.65 15.79
N ARG A 55 -3.74 -18.41 15.15
CA ARG A 55 -2.40 -18.65 15.71
C ARG A 55 -1.58 -17.37 15.84
N LYS A 56 -1.78 -16.43 14.91
CA LYS A 56 -1.14 -15.12 14.96
C LYS A 56 -1.86 -14.13 15.87
N GLN A 57 -3.07 -14.43 16.35
CA GLN A 57 -3.95 -13.44 17.00
C GLN A 57 -4.04 -12.15 16.16
N ALA A 58 -4.16 -12.34 14.84
CA ALA A 58 -4.03 -11.26 13.88
C ALA A 58 -5.26 -10.36 13.87
N TRP A 59 -5.03 -9.05 13.79
CA TRP A 59 -6.07 -8.05 13.56
C TRP A 59 -6.12 -7.73 12.08
N ILE A 60 -7.30 -7.88 11.45
CA ILE A 60 -7.49 -7.59 10.03
C ILE A 60 -8.51 -6.46 9.91
N THR A 61 -8.12 -5.37 9.27
CA THR A 61 -8.94 -4.17 9.12
C THR A 61 -8.98 -3.72 7.67
N GLY A 62 -10.16 -3.35 7.19
CA GLY A 62 -10.30 -2.61 5.94
C GLY A 62 -10.11 -1.12 6.19
N THR A 63 -9.43 -0.44 5.27
CA THR A 63 -9.34 1.02 5.25
C THR A 63 -9.75 1.54 3.88
N HIS A 64 -10.43 2.69 3.87
CA HIS A 64 -10.87 3.34 2.66
C HIS A 64 -10.87 4.84 2.87
N PHE A 65 -10.07 5.54 2.06
CA PHE A 65 -9.77 6.97 2.19
C PHE A 65 -9.19 7.39 3.56
N ALA A 66 -8.70 8.62 3.61
CA ALA A 66 -8.13 9.22 4.80
C ALA A 66 -9.09 10.28 5.37
N PRO A 67 -9.37 10.30 6.69
CA PRO A 67 -10.03 11.43 7.33
C PRO A 67 -9.27 12.74 7.10
N LYS A 68 -9.98 13.88 7.10
CA LYS A 68 -9.36 15.21 6.93
C LYS A 68 -8.22 15.46 7.92
N ALA A 69 -8.32 14.95 9.14
CA ALA A 69 -7.27 15.05 10.15
C ALA A 69 -5.98 14.32 9.71
N THR A 70 -6.09 13.12 9.16
CA THR A 70 -4.95 12.37 8.61
C THR A 70 -4.33 13.08 7.42
N VAL A 71 -5.15 13.64 6.52
CA VAL A 71 -4.66 14.44 5.38
C VAL A 71 -3.86 15.63 5.88
N ARG A 72 -4.35 16.34 6.92
CA ARG A 72 -3.62 17.45 7.54
C ARG A 72 -2.27 17.01 8.07
N THR A 73 -2.20 15.90 8.80
CA THR A 73 -0.92 15.36 9.29
C THR A 73 0.06 15.08 8.16
N VAL A 74 -0.40 14.51 7.05
CA VAL A 74 0.45 14.26 5.87
C VAL A 74 0.96 15.57 5.26
N LEU A 75 0.10 16.59 5.15
CA LEU A 75 0.49 17.91 4.65
C LEU A 75 1.51 18.59 5.56
N ASP A 76 1.36 18.49 6.88
CA ASP A 76 2.32 19.02 7.85
C ASP A 76 3.69 18.34 7.69
N LEU A 77 3.71 17.01 7.52
CA LEU A 77 4.95 16.26 7.27
C LEU A 77 5.63 16.63 5.94
N LEU A 78 4.85 16.93 4.91
CA LEU A 78 5.37 17.44 3.62
C LEU A 78 5.97 18.84 3.79
N ALA A 79 5.26 19.74 4.48
CA ALA A 79 5.73 21.10 4.74
C ALA A 79 7.02 21.12 5.60
N GLU A 80 7.13 20.19 6.56
CA GLU A 80 8.32 19.97 7.39
C GLU A 80 9.47 19.25 6.65
N ASN A 81 9.30 18.91 5.36
CA ASN A 81 10.25 18.11 4.58
C ASN A 81 10.57 16.72 5.17
N ARG A 82 9.72 16.21 6.07
CA ARG A 82 9.84 14.89 6.71
C ARG A 82 9.22 13.77 5.88
N LEU A 83 8.35 14.14 4.93
CA LEU A 83 7.82 13.27 3.90
C LEU A 83 8.11 13.90 2.55
N ARG A 84 8.46 13.10 1.54
CA ARG A 84 8.63 13.54 0.15
C ARG A 84 7.99 12.52 -0.78
N PRO A 85 7.12 12.94 -1.72
CA PRO A 85 6.60 12.03 -2.72
C PRO A 85 7.74 11.55 -3.62
N VAL A 86 7.78 10.26 -3.89
CA VAL A 86 8.66 9.71 -4.92
C VAL A 86 7.95 9.94 -6.26
N LEU A 87 8.56 10.74 -7.14
CA LEU A 87 8.07 10.98 -8.48
C LEU A 87 8.80 10.05 -9.45
N ALA A 88 8.03 9.32 -10.25
CA ALA A 88 8.55 8.45 -11.30
C ALA A 88 8.88 9.26 -12.57
N ARG A 89 7.91 10.08 -13.01
CA ARG A 89 7.99 10.91 -14.21
C ARG A 89 6.94 12.01 -14.16
N SER A 90 7.27 13.15 -14.76
CA SER A 90 6.33 14.23 -15.06
C SER A 90 6.01 14.25 -16.55
N PHE A 91 4.78 14.61 -16.89
CA PHE A 91 4.33 14.86 -18.25
C PHE A 91 3.52 16.17 -18.27
N PRO A 92 3.62 16.99 -19.32
CA PRO A 92 2.63 18.03 -19.59
C PRO A 92 1.22 17.44 -19.66
N LEU A 93 0.19 18.20 -19.26
CA LEU A 93 -1.20 17.72 -19.31
C LEU A 93 -1.62 17.26 -20.71
N VAL A 94 -1.08 17.88 -21.76
CA VAL A 94 -1.34 17.51 -23.16
C VAL A 94 -0.85 16.10 -23.52
N GLU A 95 0.09 15.54 -22.73
CA GLU A 95 0.66 14.20 -22.89
C GLU A 95 0.02 13.17 -21.93
N ALA A 96 -1.17 13.46 -21.39
CA ALA A 96 -1.84 12.52 -20.48
C ALA A 96 -1.97 11.09 -21.04
N GLY A 97 -2.16 10.93 -22.35
CA GLY A 97 -2.19 9.60 -22.98
C GLY A 97 -0.90 8.80 -22.81
N GLU A 98 0.26 9.45 -22.87
CA GLU A 98 1.56 8.81 -22.63
C GLU A 98 1.75 8.47 -21.15
N ALA A 99 1.33 9.36 -20.26
CA ALA A 99 1.32 9.11 -18.82
C ALA A 99 0.47 7.88 -18.46
N HIS A 100 -0.70 7.74 -19.09
CA HIS A 100 -1.58 6.58 -18.92
C HIS A 100 -0.95 5.30 -19.51
N THR A 101 -0.27 5.39 -20.65
CA THR A 101 0.47 4.25 -21.22
C THR A 101 1.55 3.74 -20.26
N LEU A 102 2.32 4.65 -19.64
CA LEU A 102 3.30 4.27 -18.61
C LEU A 102 2.60 3.66 -17.38
N LEU A 103 1.50 4.24 -16.93
CA LEU A 103 0.70 3.71 -15.81
C LEU A 103 0.24 2.27 -16.05
N GLU A 104 -0.26 1.97 -17.25
CA GLU A 104 -0.73 0.64 -17.65
C GLU A 104 0.39 -0.38 -17.76
N SER A 105 1.57 0.04 -18.24
CA SER A 105 2.75 -0.83 -18.33
C SER A 105 3.23 -1.35 -16.97
N ARG A 106 2.94 -0.61 -15.89
CA ARG A 106 3.43 -0.85 -14.52
C ARG A 106 4.97 -0.86 -14.39
N ASP A 107 5.70 -0.39 -15.41
CA ASP A 107 7.17 -0.31 -15.42
C ASP A 107 7.67 1.03 -14.83
N PHE A 108 7.29 1.30 -13.59
CA PHE A 108 7.70 2.49 -12.86
C PHE A 108 7.59 2.29 -11.34
N PHE A 109 8.29 3.15 -10.59
CA PHE A 109 8.17 3.22 -9.13
C PHE A 109 7.96 4.68 -8.69
N GLY A 110 6.92 4.92 -7.89
CA GLY A 110 6.53 6.26 -7.43
C GLY A 110 5.24 6.75 -8.07
N ASN A 111 5.07 8.07 -8.13
CA ASN A 111 3.88 8.73 -8.68
C ASN A 111 4.18 9.33 -10.04
N ILE A 112 3.22 9.27 -10.96
CA ILE A 112 3.28 9.99 -12.25
C ILE A 112 2.59 11.35 -12.06
N LEU A 113 3.25 12.43 -12.45
CA LEU A 113 2.76 13.79 -12.32
C LEU A 113 2.28 14.31 -13.68
N LEU A 114 1.10 14.93 -13.72
CA LEU A 114 0.64 15.75 -14.83
C LEU A 114 0.79 17.22 -14.47
N GLU A 115 1.57 17.94 -15.27
CA GLU A 115 1.85 19.36 -15.10
C GLU A 115 0.84 20.16 -15.92
N ILE A 116 0.13 21.06 -15.24
CA ILE A 116 -0.79 21.99 -15.87
C ILE A 116 0.01 23.28 -16.04
N ASP A 117 0.25 23.69 -17.29
CA ASP A 117 0.87 24.99 -17.57
C ASP A 117 0.10 26.08 -16.82
N SER A 118 0.83 26.85 -16.02
CA SER A 118 0.30 27.94 -15.19
C SER A 118 0.19 29.23 -15.99
#